data_AF-A0AAV3FEM5-F1
#
_entry.id   AF-A0AAV3FEM5-F1
#
_cell.length_a   1.000
_cell.length_b   1.000
_cell.length_c   1.000
_cell.angle_alpha   90.00
_cell.angle_beta   90.00
_cell.angle_gamma   90.00
#
_symmetry.space_group_name_H-M   'P 1'
#
loop_
_entity.id
_entity.type
_entity.pdbx_description
1 polymer ?
#
loop_
_entity_poly.entity_id
_entity_poly.type
_entity_poly.pdbx_seq_one_letter_code
_entity_poly.pdbx_strand_id
1 'polypeptide(L)'
;MEIKYITEEQAKRIIESWCDGKSEPGIHIAACKENGKYIAIDNSTNECWVEEFRTLKGCKKYLLELWEYEEVLEWETKRFKRIEKALYIIYYLLIGIFILSSIFLMKKL
;
A
#
# COMPACT_ATOMS: atom_id res chain seq x y z
N MET A 1 4.93 0.15 20.44
CA MET A 1 4.28 -1.05 19.86
C MET A 1 5.13 -1.55 18.70
N GLU A 2 5.46 -2.83 18.68
CA GLU A 2 6.27 -3.43 17.60
C GLU A 2 5.36 -4.11 16.58
N ILE A 3 5.54 -3.82 15.29
CA ILE A 3 4.80 -4.46 14.21
C ILE A 3 5.43 -5.80 13.87
N LYS A 4 4.65 -6.87 13.94
CA LYS A 4 5.06 -8.20 13.47
C LYS A 4 4.70 -8.37 11.98
N TYR A 5 5.70 -8.60 11.14
CA TYR A 5 5.47 -8.94 9.73
C TYR A 5 5.20 -10.44 9.60
N ILE A 6 4.08 -10.79 8.98
CA ILE A 6 3.59 -12.17 8.92
C ILE A 6 3.16 -12.54 7.49
N THR A 7 2.96 -13.83 7.28
CA THR A 7 2.36 -14.39 6.06
C THR A 7 0.84 -14.22 6.05
N GLU A 8 0.23 -14.37 4.88
CA GLU A 8 -1.22 -14.35 4.75
C GLU A 8 -1.89 -15.51 5.51
N GLU A 9 -1.27 -16.69 5.52
CA GLU A 9 -1.76 -17.84 6.29
C GLU A 9 -1.68 -17.59 7.80
N GLN A 10 -0.64 -16.89 8.27
CA GLN A 10 -0.57 -16.46 9.67
C GLN A 10 -1.65 -15.42 10.00
N ALA A 11 -1.94 -14.49 9.09
CA ALA A 11 -3.01 -13.52 9.27
C ALA A 11 -4.37 -14.20 9.40
N LYS A 12 -4.69 -15.14 8.51
CA LYS A 12 -5.92 -15.96 8.59
C LYS A 12 -6.03 -16.67 9.93
N ARG A 13 -4.96 -17.34 10.37
CA ARG A 13 -4.93 -18.01 11.68
C ARG A 13 -5.15 -17.06 12.86
N ILE A 14 -4.60 -15.85 12.83
CA ILE A 14 -4.79 -14.87 13.90
C ILE A 14 -6.25 -14.41 13.99
N ILE A 15 -6.87 -14.15 12.85
CA ILE A 15 -8.28 -13.74 12.75
C ILE A 15 -9.19 -14.87 13.24
N GLU A 16 -8.98 -16.10 12.75
CA GLU A 16 -9.73 -17.29 13.18
C GLU A 16 -9.56 -17.56 14.68
N SER A 17 -8.32 -17.54 15.17
CA SER A 17 -8.02 -17.81 16.58
C SER A 17 -8.56 -16.72 17.51
N TRP A 18 -8.76 -15.49 17.02
CA TRP A 18 -9.37 -14.43 17.82
C TRP A 18 -10.86 -14.68 18.03
N CYS A 19 -11.59 -15.15 17.00
CA CYS A 19 -12.98 -15.59 17.15
C CYS A 19 -13.13 -16.71 18.19
N ASP A 20 -12.13 -17.57 18.32
CA ASP A 20 -12.08 -18.66 19.29
C ASP A 20 -11.53 -18.23 20.68
N GLY A 21 -11.14 -16.97 20.87
CA GLY A 21 -10.57 -16.45 22.12
C GLY A 21 -9.16 -16.96 22.46
N LYS A 22 -8.41 -17.44 21.45
CA LYS A 22 -7.09 -18.08 21.60
C LYS A 22 -5.94 -17.30 20.97
N SER A 23 -6.21 -16.13 20.40
CA SER A 23 -5.20 -15.33 19.70
C SER A 23 -4.34 -14.53 20.69
N GLU A 24 -3.02 -14.53 20.47
CA GLU A 24 -2.11 -13.66 21.21
C GLU A 24 -2.29 -12.20 20.79
N PRO A 25 -2.41 -11.23 21.73
CA PRO A 25 -2.54 -9.82 21.38
C PRO A 25 -1.34 -9.26 20.63
N GLY A 26 -1.58 -8.41 19.64
CA GLY A 26 -0.50 -7.76 18.89
C GLY A 26 -0.95 -6.82 17.79
N ILE A 27 0.05 -6.22 17.13
CA ILE A 27 -0.12 -5.54 15.84
C ILE A 27 0.65 -6.32 14.79
N HIS A 28 -0.03 -6.61 13.68
CA HIS A 28 0.51 -7.41 12.61
C HIS A 28 0.31 -6.75 11.24
N ILE A 29 1.27 -6.97 10.34
CA ILE A 29 1.12 -6.65 8.92
C ILE A 29 1.42 -7.90 8.10
N ALA A 30 0.49 -8.27 7.22
CA ALA A 30 0.70 -9.32 6.24
C ALA A 30 0.76 -8.74 4.83
N ALA A 31 1.64 -9.28 3.98
CA ALA A 31 1.60 -9.01 2.54
C ALA A 31 0.81 -10.13 1.84
N CYS A 32 -0.31 -9.78 1.20
CA CYS A 32 -1.13 -10.70 0.41
C CYS A 32 -0.59 -10.72 -1.03
N LYS A 33 -0.06 -11.89 -1.44
CA LYS A 33 0.54 -12.07 -2.76
C LYS A 33 -0.47 -12.09 -3.89
N GLU A 34 -1.68 -12.61 -3.64
CA GLU A 34 -2.70 -12.79 -4.69
C GLU A 34 -3.27 -11.45 -5.17
N ASN A 35 -3.50 -10.52 -4.24
CA ASN A 35 -4.15 -9.24 -4.54
C ASN A 35 -3.19 -8.04 -4.54
N GLY A 36 -1.90 -8.26 -4.28
CA GLY A 36 -0.90 -7.19 -4.17
C GLY A 36 -1.21 -6.18 -3.07
N LYS A 37 -1.93 -6.61 -2.03
CA LYS A 37 -2.39 -5.78 -0.91
C LYS A 37 -1.62 -6.13 0.37
N TYR A 38 -1.76 -5.25 1.35
CA TYR A 38 -1.28 -5.47 2.71
C TYR A 38 -2.47 -5.52 3.65
N ILE A 39 -2.45 -6.45 4.60
CA ILE A 39 -3.47 -6.59 5.65
C ILE A 39 -2.87 -6.04 6.93
N ALA A 40 -3.52 -5.05 7.52
CA ALA A 40 -3.23 -4.54 8.86
C ALA A 40 -4.16 -5.24 9.85
N ILE A 41 -3.59 -5.77 10.94
CA ILE A 41 -4.36 -6.39 12.02
C ILE A 41 -3.95 -5.72 13.32
N ASP A 42 -4.93 -5.21 14.06
CA ASP A 42 -4.77 -4.82 15.46
C ASP A 42 -5.70 -5.66 16.32
N ASN A 43 -5.11 -6.61 17.06
CA ASN A 43 -5.80 -7.38 18.09
C ASN A 43 -5.14 -7.15 19.47
N SER A 44 -4.51 -5.98 19.65
CA SER A 44 -3.82 -5.63 20.90
C SER A 44 -4.78 -5.31 22.05
N THR A 45 -6.07 -5.12 21.74
CA THR A 45 -7.15 -4.88 22.69
C THR A 45 -8.13 -6.06 22.67
N ASN A 46 -9.29 -5.92 23.33
CA ASN A 46 -10.36 -6.93 23.29
C ASN A 46 -11.08 -6.99 21.94
N GLU A 47 -10.71 -6.15 20.98
CA GLU A 47 -11.26 -6.10 19.64
C GLU A 47 -10.19 -6.52 18.62
N CYS A 48 -10.63 -7.09 17.50
CA CYS A 48 -9.76 -7.40 16.37
C CYS A 48 -10.19 -6.57 15.16
N TRP A 49 -9.35 -5.60 14.83
CA TRP A 49 -9.50 -4.73 13.68
C TRP A 49 -8.67 -5.28 12.52
N VAL A 50 -9.28 -5.44 11.36
CA VAL A 50 -8.64 -6.00 10.16
C VAL A 50 -8.95 -5.11 8.98
N GLU A 51 -7.93 -4.48 8.41
CA GLU A 51 -8.09 -3.56 7.27
C GLU A 51 -7.09 -3.84 6.16
N GLU A 52 -7.51 -3.60 4.92
CA GLU A 52 -6.70 -3.81 3.73
C GLU A 52 -6.22 -2.50 3.10
N PHE A 53 -4.93 -2.44 2.77
CA PHE A 53 -4.31 -1.27 2.13
C PHE A 53 -3.49 -1.67 0.91
N ARG A 54 -3.35 -0.76 -0.06
CA ARG A 54 -2.54 -1.03 -1.27
C ARG A 54 -1.05 -0.94 -0.98
N THR A 55 -0.65 -0.26 0.08
CA THR A 55 0.75 -0.02 0.41
C THR A 55 1.05 -0.34 1.86
N LEU A 56 2.27 -0.83 2.11
CA LEU A 56 2.80 -0.99 3.47
C LEU A 56 2.76 0.34 4.26
N LYS A 57 2.91 1.47 3.56
CA LYS A 57 2.82 2.79 4.18
C LYS A 57 1.40 3.10 4.65
N GLY A 58 0.37 2.67 3.91
CA GLY A 58 -1.03 2.75 4.34
C GLY A 58 -1.25 2.00 5.66
N CYS A 59 -0.82 0.74 5.75
CA CYS A 59 -0.90 -0.03 7.00
C CYS A 59 -0.23 0.67 8.18
N LYS A 60 0.96 1.26 7.97
CA LYS A 60 1.68 1.97 9.04
C LYS A 60 0.94 3.24 9.48
N LYS A 61 0.29 3.95 8.57
CA LYS A 61 -0.54 5.12 8.92
C LYS A 61 -1.72 4.72 9.79
N TYR A 62 -2.41 3.66 9.42
CA TYR A 62 -3.51 3.11 10.21
C TYR A 62 -3.03 2.65 11.59
N LEU A 63 -2.03 1.75 11.64
CA LEU A 63 -1.62 1.08 12.89
C LEU A 63 -0.76 1.93 13.83
N LEU A 64 0.06 2.85 13.31
CA LEU A 64 1.03 3.62 14.12
C LEU A 64 0.69 5.09 14.25
N GLU A 65 0.13 5.68 13.19
CA GLU A 65 -0.27 7.09 13.19
C GLU A 65 -1.74 7.26 13.61
N LEU A 66 -2.47 6.16 13.81
CA LEU A 66 -3.88 6.13 14.24
C LEU A 66 -4.79 6.94 13.32
N TRP A 67 -4.53 6.87 12.01
CA TRP A 67 -5.41 7.45 11.00
C TRP A 67 -6.63 6.55 10.83
N GLU A 68 -7.79 7.17 10.58
CA GLU A 68 -9.00 6.42 10.26
C GLU A 68 -8.84 5.70 8.92
N TYR A 69 -9.53 4.57 8.76
CA TYR A 69 -9.45 3.74 7.56
C TYR A 69 -9.71 4.56 6.28
N GLU A 70 -10.78 5.36 6.28
CA GLU A 70 -11.19 6.21 5.16
C GLU A 70 -10.14 7.28 4.82
N GLU A 71 -9.47 7.85 5.84
CA GLU A 71 -8.42 8.85 5.65
C GLU A 71 -7.20 8.25 4.96
N VAL A 72 -6.83 7.02 5.33
CA VAL A 72 -5.72 6.31 4.68
C VAL A 72 -6.07 5.96 3.23
N LEU A 73 -7.30 5.50 2.96
CA LEU A 73 -7.75 5.22 1.59
C LEU A 73 -7.76 6.48 0.70
N GLU A 74 -8.24 7.61 1.24
CA GLU A 74 -8.25 8.87 0.51
C GLU A 74 -6.81 9.34 0.22
N TRP A 75 -5.92 9.19 1.21
CA TRP A 75 -4.50 9.49 1.07
C TRP A 75 -3.81 8.64 0.01
N GLU A 76 -4.04 7.32 0.01
CA GLU A 76 -3.49 6.40 -1.00
C GLU A 76 -3.99 6.81 -2.39
N THR A 77 -5.29 7.08 -2.52
CA THR A 77 -5.90 7.53 -3.78
C THR A 77 -5.28 8.82 -4.29
N LYS A 78 -5.13 9.84 -3.42
CA LYS A 78 -4.45 11.11 -3.76
C LYS A 78 -2.99 10.89 -4.15
N ARG A 79 -2.30 9.93 -3.55
CA ARG A 79 -0.91 9.58 -3.88
C ARG A 79 -0.82 8.90 -5.25
N PHE A 80 -1.65 7.91 -5.53
CA PHE A 80 -1.68 7.22 -6.83
C PHE A 80 -2.01 8.18 -7.97
N LYS A 81 -3.01 9.05 -7.80
CA LYS A 81 -3.34 10.10 -8.79
C LYS A 81 -2.17 11.04 -9.07
N ARG A 82 -1.36 11.38 -8.06
CA ARG A 82 -0.16 12.21 -8.24
C ARG A 82 0.93 11.47 -9.03
N ILE A 83 1.15 10.19 -8.73
CA ILE A 83 2.12 9.36 -9.44
C ILE A 83 1.70 9.19 -10.91
N GLU A 84 0.43 8.87 -11.14
CA GLU A 84 -0.14 8.74 -12.49
C GLU A 84 0.06 10.01 -13.32
N LYS A 85 -0.31 11.18 -12.77
CA LYS A 85 -0.08 12.47 -13.43
C LYS A 85 1.39 12.72 -13.74
N ALA A 86 2.30 12.42 -12.81
CA ALA A 86 3.73 12.58 -13.03
C ALA A 86 4.24 11.66 -14.15
N LEU A 87 3.77 10.41 -14.22
CA LEU A 87 4.12 9.48 -15.29
C LEU A 87 3.65 9.98 -16.66
N TYR A 88 2.43 10.51 -16.75
CA TYR A 88 1.95 11.13 -18.00
C TYR A 88 2.82 12.31 -18.43
N ILE A 89 3.20 13.18 -17.50
CA ILE A 89 4.09 14.32 -17.81
C ILE A 89 5.44 13.80 -18.35
N ILE A 90 6.06 12.84 -17.67
CA ILE A 90 7.32 12.24 -18.10
C ILE A 90 7.19 11.60 -19.48
N TYR A 91 6.10 10.86 -19.72
CA TYR A 91 5.83 10.22 -21.00
C TYR A 91 5.78 11.23 -22.15
N TYR A 92 5.06 12.34 -22.00
CA TYR A 92 5.00 13.38 -23.02
C TYR A 92 6.33 14.13 -23.21
N LEU A 93 7.09 14.34 -22.13
CA LEU A 93 8.45 14.91 -22.23
C LEU A 93 9.38 14.00 -23.04
N LEU A 94 9.33 12.68 -22.82
CA LEU A 94 10.14 11.72 -23.58
C LEU A 94 9.78 11.72 -25.06
N ILE A 95 8.49 11.78 -25.40
CA ILE A 95 8.04 11.93 -26.79
C ILE A 95 8.59 13.23 -27.41
N GLY A 96 8.49 14.34 -26.68
CA GLY A 96 9.03 15.63 -27.15
C GLY A 96 10.54 15.57 -27.43
N ILE A 97 11.31 14.98 -26.52
CA ILE A 97 12.76 14.78 -26.68
C ILE A 97 13.05 13.90 -27.90
N PHE A 98 12.29 12.82 -28.09
CA PHE A 98 12.46 11.92 -29.23
C PHE A 98 12.20 12.61 -30.58
N ILE A 99 11.13 13.40 -30.67
CA ILE A 99 10.79 14.18 -31.88
C ILE A 99 11.90 15.20 -32.18
N LEU A 100 12.33 15.98 -31.18
CA LEU A 100 13.39 16.97 -31.35
C LEU A 100 14.71 16.34 -31.80
N SER A 101 15.06 15.19 -31.20
CA SER A 101 16.27 14.43 -31.56
C SER A 101 16.20 13.93 -33.01
N SER A 102 15.02 13.45 -33.44
CA SER A 102 14.79 13.00 -34.82
C SER A 102 14.93 14.15 -35.82
N ILE A 103 14.37 15.32 -35.52
CA ILE A 103 14.50 16.52 -36.36
C ILE A 103 15.97 16.96 -36.46
N PHE A 104 16.70 16.95 -35.35
CA PHE A 104 18.11 17.29 -35.33
C PHE A 104 18.96 16.34 -36.19
N LEU A 105 18.70 15.04 -36.13
CA LEU A 105 19.37 14.04 -36.95
C LEU A 105 19.07 14.25 -38.44
N MET A 106 17.82 14.49 -38.82
CA MET A 106 17.45 14.76 -40.21
C MET A 106 18.12 16.02 -40.77
N LYS A 107 18.36 17.05 -39.95
CA LYS A 107 19.08 18.26 -40.39
C LYS A 107 20.58 18.05 -40.64
N LYS A 108 21.17 16.96 -40.15
CA LYS A 108 22.59 16.63 -40.32
C LYS A 108 22.87 15.67 -41.47
N LEU A 109 21.83 15.04 -42.03
CA LEU A 109 21.86 14.29 -43.29
C LEU A 109 21.67 15.24 -44.48
#